data_AF-A0A1J4KDR7-F1
#
_entry.id   AF-A0A1J4KDR7-F1
#
_cell.length_a   1.000
_cell.length_b   1.000
_cell.length_c   1.000
_cell.angle_alpha   90.00
_cell.angle_beta   90.00
_cell.angle_gamma   90.00
#
_symmetry.space_group_name_H-M   'P 1'
#
loop_
_entity.id
_entity.type
_entity.pdbx_description
1 polymer ?
#
loop_
_entity_poly.entity_id
_entity_poly.type
_entity_poly.pdbx_seq_one_letter_code
_entity_poly.pdbx_strand_id
1 'polypeptide(L)'
;MMFFSDIQKIISQMIEYPASPDKIGNNLPYIVDQELISILSSKPELVPYINIDFINSPMSSEEFVHILGDLTNFYHFQILANPPKTESMSSHLLTIVSSDNLKLHKINFIYYKVEKIRNILYEKNLQLFSSLLEFLELLLENLTSYPIVILMHKLLEDAQYDSEESKSLIRLAFSYNVHYKQQLFPNQAKLYQMLISHISPLFKGEIIVFPIHPLQNIFDSAISQSTFYFYNEIQSLIREFKTMSPIYFMNEILEICDRIKTIFELKAKNSLKIIFILLNRYVFDQIYESNPYFHKDSMNWMFLQYRTTFQKLDVNLQFFPSNLTIHHKPRRTLRDDPYYSEAISLLEESQLHNNPVDMLDAINKSMNSALKAAKYYYSQKSNKDIESMARIMTQDSIIKIFKTVLLSADIPELQNIRDFTSNFIINDSLSKELYLANKLFISCTNDLFDIIEVERQNRNK
;
A
#
# COMPACT_ATOMS: atom_id res chain seq x y z
N MET A 1 37.94 -1.36 28.28
CA MET A 1 38.64 -0.88 29.49
C MET A 1 40.03 -1.51 29.53
N MET A 2 41.01 -0.87 28.90
CA MET A 2 42.47 -1.11 28.99
C MET A 2 43.10 -0.07 28.07
N PHE A 3 43.32 1.16 28.55
CA PHE A 3 44.00 2.21 27.75
C PHE A 3 44.83 3.18 28.60
N PHE A 4 44.60 3.26 29.91
CA PHE A 4 45.38 4.13 30.80
C PHE A 4 46.78 3.58 31.16
N SER A 5 46.95 2.25 31.22
CA SER A 5 48.24 1.64 31.59
C SER A 5 49.29 1.74 30.48
N ASP A 6 48.86 1.76 29.22
CA ASP A 6 49.77 1.73 28.07
C ASP A 6 50.30 3.15 27.75
N ILE A 7 49.48 4.18 27.99
CA ILE A 7 49.89 5.59 27.91
C ILE A 7 50.90 5.93 29.02
N GLN A 8 50.70 5.45 30.26
CA GLN A 8 51.69 5.63 31.33
C GLN A 8 53.02 4.93 31.04
N LYS A 9 52.99 3.78 30.35
CA LYS A 9 54.21 3.03 30.01
C LYS A 9 55.07 3.75 28.98
N ILE A 10 54.45 4.45 28.02
CA ILE A 10 55.13 5.27 27.02
C ILE A 10 55.72 6.54 27.67
N ILE A 11 54.98 7.19 28.58
CA ILE A 11 55.46 8.36 29.33
C ILE A 11 56.64 7.98 30.25
N SER A 12 56.62 6.79 30.85
CA SER A 12 57.71 6.30 31.72
C SER A 12 59.01 6.02 30.96
N GLN A 13 58.92 5.62 29.69
CA GLN A 13 60.09 5.33 28.84
C GLN A 13 60.74 6.58 28.25
N MET A 14 60.05 7.73 28.28
CA MET A 14 60.59 9.01 27.80
C MET A 14 61.35 9.81 28.88
N ILE A 15 61.23 9.44 30.16
CA ILE A 15 61.82 10.20 31.29
C ILE A 15 63.22 9.69 31.69
N GLU A 16 63.65 8.50 31.25
CA GLU A 16 64.99 7.99 31.53
C GLU A 16 65.94 8.15 30.33
N TYR A 17 66.53 9.33 30.17
CA TYR A 17 67.81 9.49 29.47
C TYR A 17 68.80 10.26 30.36
N PRO A 18 70.03 9.74 30.56
CA PRO A 18 71.02 10.41 31.39
C PRO A 18 71.59 11.62 30.65
N ALA A 19 71.61 12.75 31.35
CA ALA A 19 72.26 13.97 30.90
C ALA A 19 73.78 13.75 30.70
N SER A 20 74.23 13.89 29.46
CA SER A 20 75.63 14.17 29.13
C SER A 20 75.76 15.69 28.94
N PRO A 21 76.57 16.40 29.74
CA PRO A 21 76.77 17.83 29.57
C PRO A 21 77.84 18.06 28.50
N ASP A 22 77.48 18.71 27.40
CA ASP A 22 78.30 19.71 26.71
C ASP A 22 77.72 20.04 25.33
N LYS A 23 76.85 21.04 25.30
CA LYS A 23 76.83 22.17 24.35
C LYS A 23 75.53 22.96 24.55
N ILE A 24 75.68 24.12 25.18
CA ILE A 24 74.67 25.16 25.25
C ILE A 24 74.42 25.65 23.82
N GLY A 25 73.26 25.30 23.28
CA GLY A 25 72.78 25.70 21.96
C GLY A 25 71.41 25.08 21.69
N ASN A 26 70.37 25.86 21.98
CA ASN A 26 68.95 25.63 21.66
C ASN A 26 68.19 24.59 22.49
N ASN A 27 67.65 25.03 23.64
CA ASN A 27 66.53 24.41 24.37
C ASN A 27 65.18 24.52 23.63
N LEU A 28 65.17 24.69 22.30
CA LEU A 28 63.94 24.80 21.51
C LEU A 28 63.21 23.46 21.21
N PRO A 29 63.84 22.27 21.13
CA PRO A 29 63.10 21.06 20.76
C PRO A 29 62.13 20.59 21.86
N TYR A 30 62.55 20.66 23.14
CA TYR A 30 61.86 19.97 24.24
C TYR A 30 60.52 20.60 24.68
N ILE A 31 60.32 21.90 24.43
CA ILE A 31 59.09 22.61 24.82
C ILE A 31 57.98 22.39 23.79
N VAL A 32 58.34 22.32 22.51
CA VAL A 32 57.42 22.06 21.39
C VAL A 32 56.78 20.68 21.52
N ASP A 33 57.52 19.71 22.06
CA ASP A 33 57.07 18.32 22.22
C ASP A 33 55.94 18.19 23.25
N GLN A 34 56.00 18.90 24.39
CA GLN A 34 54.97 18.80 25.43
C GLN A 34 53.66 19.49 25.04
N GLU A 35 53.75 20.63 24.35
CA GLU A 35 52.58 21.38 23.90
C GLU A 35 51.83 20.62 22.81
N LEU A 36 52.55 20.06 21.82
CA LEU A 36 51.97 19.22 20.77
C LEU A 36 51.26 17.98 21.35
N ILE A 37 51.92 17.29 22.29
CA ILE A 37 51.35 16.11 22.95
C ILE A 37 50.11 16.51 23.77
N SER A 38 50.14 17.66 24.44
CA SER A 38 48.99 18.18 25.20
C SER A 38 47.80 18.50 24.28
N ILE A 39 48.05 19.16 23.14
CA ILE A 39 47.01 19.48 22.15
C ILE A 39 46.43 18.18 21.57
N LEU A 40 47.26 17.22 21.15
CA LEU A 40 46.78 15.95 20.61
C LEU A 40 46.03 15.12 21.66
N SER A 41 46.48 15.16 22.93
CA SER A 41 45.79 14.50 24.05
C SER A 41 44.40 15.07 24.31
N SER A 42 44.15 16.33 23.95
CA SER A 42 42.83 16.95 24.03
C SER A 42 41.87 16.53 22.90
N LYS A 43 42.39 15.90 21.84
CA LYS A 43 41.64 15.41 20.66
C LYS A 43 41.86 13.90 20.45
N PRO A 44 41.36 13.04 21.37
CA PRO A 44 41.63 11.60 21.34
C PRO A 44 41.18 10.89 20.06
N GLU A 45 40.20 11.43 19.34
CA GLU A 45 39.71 10.95 18.05
C GLU A 45 40.75 11.05 16.92
N LEU A 46 41.76 11.91 17.05
CA LEU A 46 42.83 12.10 16.04
C LEU A 46 44.01 11.15 16.23
N VAL A 47 44.19 10.61 17.45
CA VAL A 47 45.31 9.72 17.82
C VAL A 47 45.49 8.53 16.87
N PRO A 48 44.44 7.87 16.36
CA PRO A 48 44.60 6.75 15.42
C PRO A 48 45.17 7.14 14.04
N TYR A 49 45.21 8.44 13.73
CA TYR A 49 45.50 8.99 12.40
C TYR A 49 46.75 9.88 12.37
N ILE A 50 47.29 10.26 13.53
CA ILE A 50 48.45 11.15 13.64
C ILE A 50 49.55 10.44 14.42
N ASN A 51 50.70 10.26 13.78
CA ASN A 51 51.93 9.83 14.43
C ASN A 51 52.82 11.04 14.66
N ILE A 52 53.49 11.09 15.81
CA ILE A 52 54.49 12.10 16.09
C ILE A 52 55.86 11.48 15.79
N ASP A 53 56.62 12.10 14.89
CA ASP A 53 57.94 11.62 14.47
C ASP A 53 58.99 12.73 14.64
N PHE A 54 59.80 12.59 15.67
CA PHE A 54 60.89 13.52 15.99
C PHE A 54 62.24 13.04 15.45
N ILE A 55 62.32 11.80 14.95
CA ILE A 55 63.58 11.12 14.61
C ILE A 55 63.84 11.22 13.11
N ASN A 56 62.80 11.04 12.30
CA ASN A 56 62.87 11.27 10.86
C ASN A 56 62.67 12.76 10.56
N SER A 57 63.26 13.25 9.45
CA SER A 57 63.19 14.66 9.06
C SER A 57 61.74 15.18 9.16
N PRO A 58 61.48 16.27 9.90
CA PRO A 58 60.15 16.82 10.07
C PRO A 58 59.54 17.16 8.72
N MET A 59 58.22 17.02 8.63
CA MET A 59 57.46 17.33 7.42
C MET A 59 57.77 18.76 6.97
N SER A 60 58.06 18.91 5.67
CA SER A 60 58.36 20.22 5.10
C SER A 60 57.10 21.09 5.07
N SER A 61 57.25 22.42 5.10
CA SER A 61 56.10 23.33 5.02
C SER A 61 55.28 23.14 3.74
N GLU A 62 55.94 22.80 2.62
CA GLU A 62 55.26 22.52 1.34
C GLU A 62 54.40 21.25 1.43
N GLU A 63 54.95 20.18 2.02
CA GLU A 63 54.24 18.92 2.24
C GLU A 63 53.06 19.09 3.20
N PHE A 64 53.24 19.87 4.27
CA PHE A 64 52.18 20.20 5.21
C PHE A 64 51.02 20.95 4.55
N VAL A 65 51.32 22.00 3.77
CA VAL A 65 50.31 22.77 3.04
C VAL A 65 49.59 21.90 2.01
N HIS A 66 50.30 21.01 1.32
CA HIS A 66 49.69 20.05 0.40
C HIS A 66 48.69 19.13 1.10
N ILE A 67 49.10 18.53 2.22
CA ILE A 67 48.25 17.63 3.02
C ILE A 67 47.02 18.36 3.57
N LEU A 68 47.19 19.59 4.07
CA LEU A 68 46.08 20.43 4.53
C LEU A 68 45.10 20.73 3.37
N GLY A 69 45.64 21.04 2.19
CA GLY A 69 44.83 21.27 0.99
C GLY A 69 44.02 20.03 0.59
N ASP A 70 44.66 18.85 0.58
CA ASP A 70 43.99 17.58 0.26
C ASP A 70 42.88 17.25 1.26
N LEU A 71 43.14 17.39 2.56
CA LEU A 71 42.15 17.17 3.62
C LEU A 71 40.99 18.15 3.54
N THR A 72 41.28 19.43 3.28
CA THR A 72 40.26 20.47 3.13
C THR A 72 39.37 20.17 1.94
N ASN A 73 39.96 19.79 0.81
CA ASN A 73 39.21 19.39 -0.38
C ASN A 73 38.36 18.15 -0.12
N PHE A 74 38.92 17.12 0.52
CA PHE A 74 38.19 15.91 0.87
C PHE A 74 37.00 16.22 1.78
N TYR A 75 37.22 17.00 2.84
CA TYR A 75 36.17 17.40 3.77
C TYR A 75 35.03 18.14 3.06
N HIS A 76 35.34 19.16 2.25
CA HIS A 76 34.30 19.95 1.58
C HIS A 76 33.56 19.17 0.49
N PHE A 77 34.28 18.44 -0.36
CA PHE A 77 33.68 17.83 -1.56
C PHE A 77 33.20 16.40 -1.37
N GLN A 78 33.77 15.65 -0.41
CA GLN A 78 33.39 14.25 -0.18
C GLN A 78 32.52 14.09 1.05
N ILE A 79 32.79 14.83 2.13
CA ILE A 79 32.00 14.72 3.36
C ILE A 79 30.87 15.75 3.34
N LEU A 80 31.18 17.04 3.45
CA LEU A 80 30.18 18.11 3.61
C LEU A 80 29.14 18.11 2.46
N ALA A 81 29.60 18.00 1.21
CA ALA A 81 28.73 18.04 0.03
C ALA A 81 27.87 16.78 -0.18
N ASN A 82 28.17 15.66 0.47
CA ASN A 82 27.49 14.37 0.26
C ASN A 82 26.86 13.82 1.55
N PRO A 83 25.82 14.47 2.09
CA PRO A 83 25.04 13.87 3.16
C PRO A 83 24.40 12.55 2.70
N PRO A 84 24.20 11.57 3.60
CA PRO A 84 23.54 10.31 3.26
C PRO A 84 22.17 10.57 2.62
N LYS A 85 21.95 10.02 1.43
CA LYS A 85 20.67 10.13 0.72
C LYS A 85 19.80 8.92 1.02
N THR A 86 18.52 9.18 1.27
CA THR A 86 17.49 8.15 1.42
C THR A 86 17.01 7.71 0.04
N GLU A 87 17.66 6.71 -0.55
CA GLU A 87 17.10 6.06 -1.73
C GLU A 87 16.05 5.04 -1.30
N SER A 88 14.78 5.44 -1.35
CA SER A 88 13.68 4.53 -1.05
C SER A 88 13.49 3.52 -2.18
N MET A 89 13.93 2.28 -1.95
CA MET A 89 13.68 1.15 -2.84
C MET A 89 12.19 0.85 -3.03
N SER A 90 11.31 1.34 -2.15
CA SER A 90 9.86 1.12 -2.27
C SER A 90 9.31 1.52 -3.63
N SER A 91 9.90 2.53 -4.27
CA SER A 91 9.51 3.02 -5.59
C SER A 91 9.76 2.01 -6.71
N HIS A 92 10.64 1.02 -6.51
CA HIS A 92 11.01 -0.01 -7.49
C HIS A 92 10.34 -1.36 -7.22
N LEU A 93 9.64 -1.51 -6.10
CA LEU A 93 9.00 -2.75 -5.69
C LEU A 93 7.53 -2.80 -6.15
N LEU A 94 7.03 -4.01 -6.36
CA LEU A 94 5.65 -4.31 -6.69
C LEU A 94 4.99 -5.10 -5.56
N THR A 95 3.74 -4.78 -5.28
CA THR A 95 2.88 -5.57 -4.39
C THR A 95 1.97 -6.44 -5.25
N ILE A 96 2.39 -7.70 -5.49
CA ILE A 96 1.59 -8.67 -6.27
C ILE A 96 0.83 -9.61 -5.34
N VAL A 97 1.40 -9.97 -4.19
CA VAL A 97 0.71 -10.81 -3.21
C VAL A 97 0.62 -10.11 -1.86
N SER A 98 -0.34 -10.50 -1.03
CA SER A 98 -0.51 -9.92 0.31
C SER A 98 0.78 -9.99 1.16
N SER A 99 1.59 -11.03 0.98
CA SER A 99 2.89 -11.16 1.66
C SER A 99 3.92 -10.11 1.23
N ASP A 100 3.78 -9.51 0.03
CA ASP A 100 4.71 -8.50 -0.47
C ASP A 100 4.60 -7.21 0.32
N ASN A 101 3.41 -6.83 0.81
CA ASN A 101 3.26 -5.68 1.70
C ASN A 101 4.08 -5.85 2.99
N LEU A 102 4.03 -7.03 3.61
CA LEU A 102 4.84 -7.29 4.80
C LEU A 102 6.34 -7.25 4.48
N LYS A 103 6.76 -7.81 3.35
CA LYS A 103 8.16 -7.75 2.90
C LYS A 103 8.59 -6.31 2.62
N LEU A 104 7.74 -5.50 1.98
CA LEU A 104 7.98 -4.09 1.71
C LEU A 104 8.18 -3.31 3.01
N HIS A 105 7.33 -3.51 4.02
CA HIS A 105 7.52 -2.89 5.33
C HIS A 105 8.83 -3.32 6.00
N LYS A 106 9.20 -4.60 5.93
CA LYS A 106 10.48 -5.09 6.47
C LYS A 106 11.68 -4.45 5.76
N ILE A 107 11.63 -4.36 4.43
CA ILE A 107 12.67 -3.72 3.62
C ILE A 107 12.77 -2.23 3.97
N ASN A 108 11.65 -1.51 4.03
CA ASN A 108 11.63 -0.09 4.41
C ASN A 108 12.21 0.15 5.81
N PHE A 109 11.87 -0.72 6.76
CA PHE A 109 12.43 -0.66 8.11
C PHE A 109 13.94 -0.90 8.14
N ILE A 110 14.44 -1.81 7.30
CA ILE A 110 15.88 -2.05 7.15
C ILE A 110 16.57 -0.82 6.55
N TYR A 111 16.03 -0.23 5.50
CA TYR A 111 16.58 0.99 4.91
C TYR A 111 16.61 2.17 5.88
N TYR A 112 15.56 2.32 6.69
CA TYR A 112 15.53 3.30 7.78
C TYR A 112 16.67 3.07 8.80
N LYS A 113 16.94 1.80 9.17
CA LYS A 113 18.07 1.49 10.05
C LYS A 113 19.42 1.81 9.41
N VAL A 114 19.60 1.46 8.14
CA VAL A 114 20.83 1.75 7.38
C VAL A 114 21.06 3.26 7.30
N GLU A 115 20.02 4.04 7.02
CA GLU A 115 20.06 5.49 7.01
C GLU A 115 20.49 6.05 8.37
N LYS A 116 19.90 5.57 9.47
CA LYS A 116 20.28 6.00 10.82
C LYS A 116 21.76 5.72 11.11
N ILE A 117 22.28 4.56 10.72
CA ILE A 117 23.69 4.21 10.90
C ILE A 117 24.59 5.13 10.06
N ARG A 118 24.23 5.35 8.78
CA ARG A 118 24.96 6.24 7.88
C ARG A 118 24.99 7.68 8.39
N ASN A 119 23.89 8.19 8.92
CA ASN A 119 23.83 9.52 9.52
C ASN A 119 24.74 9.62 10.76
N ILE A 120 24.77 8.59 11.61
CA ILE A 120 25.69 8.57 12.75
C ILE A 120 27.15 8.58 12.29
N LEU A 121 27.51 7.80 11.26
CA LEU A 121 28.86 7.79 10.69
C LEU A 121 29.22 9.13 10.04
N TYR A 122 28.27 9.71 9.31
CA TYR A 122 28.42 11.01 8.68
C TYR A 122 28.76 12.11 9.70
N GLU A 123 28.00 12.20 10.78
CA GLU A 123 28.24 13.17 11.86
C GLU A 123 29.60 12.94 12.54
N LYS A 124 29.98 11.67 12.77
CA LYS A 124 31.31 11.34 13.30
C LYS A 124 32.44 11.78 12.36
N ASN A 125 32.27 11.58 11.05
CA ASN A 125 33.24 11.98 10.06
C ASN A 125 33.33 13.51 9.94
N LEU A 126 32.20 14.23 10.02
CA LEU A 126 32.20 15.69 10.09
C LEU A 126 33.01 16.19 11.29
N GLN A 127 32.75 15.63 12.48
CA GLN A 127 33.46 15.99 13.70
C GLN A 127 34.95 15.66 13.63
N LEU A 128 35.31 14.47 13.11
CA LEU A 128 36.69 14.03 12.95
C LEU A 128 37.48 14.98 12.04
N PHE A 129 36.95 15.28 10.85
CA PHE A 129 37.64 16.14 9.89
C PHE A 129 37.67 17.61 10.32
N SER A 130 36.60 18.14 10.93
CA SER A 130 36.63 19.48 11.54
C SER A 130 37.71 19.58 12.61
N SER A 131 37.76 18.59 13.51
CA SER A 131 38.74 18.55 14.60
C SER A 131 40.18 18.42 14.08
N LEU A 132 40.38 17.65 13.01
CA LEU A 132 41.67 17.50 12.33
C LEU A 132 42.10 18.81 11.65
N LEU A 133 41.22 19.46 10.91
CA LEU A 133 41.54 20.72 10.22
C LEU A 133 41.88 21.83 11.23
N GLU A 134 41.10 21.97 12.30
CA GLU A 134 41.42 22.89 13.40
C GLU A 134 42.77 22.56 14.05
N PHE A 135 43.07 21.27 14.24
CA PHE A 135 44.35 20.85 14.80
C PHE A 135 45.51 21.27 13.88
N LEU A 136 45.39 21.06 12.58
CA LEU A 136 46.42 21.44 11.61
C LEU A 136 46.57 22.95 11.48
N GLU A 137 45.47 23.72 11.53
CA GLU A 137 45.52 25.18 11.53
C GLU A 137 46.28 25.72 12.74
N LEU A 138 46.02 25.17 13.93
CA LEU A 138 46.79 25.51 15.15
C LEU A 138 48.28 25.22 15.01
N LEU A 139 48.67 24.13 14.33
CA LEU A 139 50.08 23.84 14.09
C LEU A 139 50.72 24.82 13.12
N LEU A 140 49.99 25.20 12.06
CA LEU A 140 50.45 26.16 11.05
C LEU A 140 50.78 27.52 11.68
N GLU A 141 49.99 27.95 12.66
CA GLU A 141 50.19 29.25 13.35
C GLU A 141 51.37 29.24 14.32
N ASN A 142 51.67 28.09 14.93
CA ASN A 142 52.55 28.01 16.11
C ASN A 142 53.91 27.35 15.85
N LEU A 143 54.10 26.62 14.74
CA LEU A 143 55.32 25.84 14.48
C LEU A 143 56.00 26.17 13.15
N THR A 144 57.33 26.19 13.16
CA THR A 144 58.16 26.34 11.95
C THR A 144 58.57 25.01 11.32
N SER A 145 58.40 23.89 12.04
CA SER A 145 58.66 22.52 11.59
C SER A 145 57.61 21.59 12.18
N TYR A 146 57.11 20.64 11.39
CA TYR A 146 55.96 19.80 11.76
C TYR A 146 56.41 18.36 12.04
N PRO A 147 56.60 17.95 13.31
CA PRO A 147 57.01 16.60 13.66
C PRO A 147 55.81 15.64 13.68
N ILE A 148 54.91 15.75 12.69
CA ILE A 148 53.72 14.91 12.59
C ILE A 148 53.64 14.21 11.25
N VAL A 149 53.14 12.99 11.25
CA VAL A 149 52.84 12.18 10.07
C VAL A 149 51.36 11.83 10.13
N ILE A 150 50.59 12.30 9.13
CA ILE A 150 49.17 11.97 9.01
C ILE A 150 49.03 10.69 8.20
N LEU A 151 48.37 9.69 8.77
CA LEU A 151 48.05 8.41 8.12
C LEU A 151 46.87 8.59 7.15
N MET A 152 47.09 9.34 6.08
CA MET A 152 46.05 9.77 5.13
C MET A 152 45.22 8.60 4.59
N HIS A 153 45.88 7.53 4.16
CA HIS A 153 45.21 6.35 3.60
C HIS A 153 44.18 5.76 4.57
N LYS A 154 44.59 5.56 5.82
CA LYS A 154 43.72 5.00 6.86
C LYS A 154 42.55 5.93 7.18
N LEU A 155 42.81 7.23 7.28
CA LEU A 155 41.77 8.23 7.53
C LEU A 155 40.71 8.24 6.41
N LEU A 156 41.15 8.24 5.16
CA LEU A 156 40.26 8.24 4.01
C LEU A 156 39.48 6.92 3.89
N GLU A 157 40.12 5.77 4.15
CA GLU A 157 39.44 4.48 4.18
C GLU A 157 38.35 4.44 5.25
N ASP A 158 38.67 4.79 6.49
CA ASP A 158 37.71 4.79 7.60
C ASP A 158 36.53 5.74 7.35
N ALA A 159 36.76 6.84 6.61
CA ALA A 159 35.75 7.84 6.28
C ALA A 159 34.83 7.46 5.11
N GLN A 160 35.30 6.64 4.17
CA GLN A 160 34.56 6.34 2.92
C GLN A 160 33.65 5.12 3.00
N TYR A 161 33.85 4.22 3.96
CA TYR A 161 33.10 2.95 3.99
C TYR A 161 31.77 3.02 4.75
N ASP A 162 30.73 2.47 4.12
CA ASP A 162 29.57 1.96 4.88
C ASP A 162 30.05 0.98 5.95
N SER A 163 29.51 1.09 7.17
CA SER A 163 29.78 0.09 8.20
C SER A 163 29.40 -1.32 7.73
N GLU A 164 30.10 -2.33 8.24
CA GLU A 164 29.73 -3.73 7.99
C GLU A 164 28.30 -4.04 8.46
N GLU A 165 27.83 -3.35 9.50
CA GLU A 165 26.43 -3.43 9.94
C GLU A 165 25.48 -2.93 8.82
N SER A 166 25.71 -1.74 8.27
CA SER A 166 24.94 -1.20 7.13
C SER A 166 24.95 -2.17 5.95
N LYS A 167 26.12 -2.69 5.56
CA LYS A 167 26.24 -3.66 4.45
C LYS A 167 25.50 -4.97 4.72
N SER A 168 25.53 -5.46 5.97
CA SER A 168 24.83 -6.69 6.36
C SER A 168 23.31 -6.51 6.27
N LEU A 169 22.81 -5.34 6.69
CA LEU A 169 21.40 -4.97 6.62
C LEU A 169 20.93 -4.84 5.17
N ILE A 170 21.72 -4.19 4.30
CA ILE A 170 21.42 -4.10 2.87
C ILE A 170 21.34 -5.50 2.24
N ARG A 171 22.29 -6.40 2.55
CA ARG A 171 22.24 -7.80 2.08
C ARG A 171 20.98 -8.53 2.55
N LEU A 172 20.55 -8.30 3.79
CA LEU A 172 19.30 -8.84 4.33
C LEU A 172 18.09 -8.30 3.55
N ALA A 173 18.06 -7.00 3.21
CA ALA A 173 16.96 -6.42 2.42
C ALA A 173 16.80 -7.13 1.06
N PHE A 174 17.90 -7.40 0.36
CA PHE A 174 17.89 -8.10 -0.92
C PHE A 174 17.45 -9.57 -0.82
N SER A 175 17.55 -10.19 0.36
CA SER A 175 17.16 -11.60 0.56
C SER A 175 15.64 -11.84 0.60
N TYR A 176 14.81 -10.80 0.73
CA TYR A 176 13.37 -10.95 0.94
C TYR A 176 12.56 -11.44 -0.29
N ASN A 177 13.19 -11.71 -1.43
CA ASN A 177 12.54 -12.19 -2.67
C ASN A 177 11.24 -11.42 -2.96
N VAL A 178 11.41 -10.13 -3.22
CA VAL A 178 10.33 -9.20 -3.60
C VAL A 178 10.23 -9.09 -5.12
N HIS A 179 9.03 -8.76 -5.59
CA HIS A 179 8.78 -8.50 -6.99
C HIS A 179 9.25 -7.09 -7.35
N TYR A 180 10.07 -6.96 -8.38
CA TYR A 180 10.57 -5.67 -8.86
C TYR A 180 9.77 -5.21 -10.07
N LYS A 181 9.57 -3.90 -10.21
CA LYS A 181 8.92 -3.30 -11.39
C LYS A 181 9.56 -3.74 -12.70
N GLN A 182 10.89 -3.85 -12.73
CA GLN A 182 11.66 -4.28 -13.89
C GLN A 182 11.37 -5.73 -14.35
N GLN A 183 10.79 -6.57 -13.48
CA GLN A 183 10.45 -7.96 -13.80
C GLN A 183 9.07 -8.08 -14.47
N LEU A 184 8.24 -7.05 -14.37
CA LEU A 184 6.90 -7.02 -14.94
C LEU A 184 6.89 -6.04 -16.11
N PHE A 185 6.67 -6.54 -17.33
CA PHE A 185 6.58 -5.72 -18.54
C PHE A 185 5.10 -5.40 -18.82
N PRO A 186 4.59 -4.23 -18.39
CA PRO A 186 3.16 -3.95 -18.42
C PRO A 186 2.57 -3.82 -19.82
N ASN A 187 3.42 -3.66 -20.84
CA ASN A 187 3.01 -3.54 -22.25
C ASN A 187 3.21 -4.83 -23.06
N GLN A 188 3.45 -5.97 -22.39
CA GLN A 188 3.63 -7.24 -23.09
C GLN A 188 2.27 -7.91 -23.34
N ALA A 189 1.87 -8.06 -24.61
CA ALA A 189 0.59 -8.70 -24.97
C ALA A 189 0.41 -10.11 -24.36
N LYS A 190 1.51 -10.88 -24.25
CA LYS A 190 1.53 -12.22 -23.64
C LYS A 190 1.00 -12.23 -22.19
N LEU A 191 1.23 -11.16 -21.43
CA LEU A 191 0.70 -11.02 -20.07
C LEU A 191 -0.83 -11.03 -20.09
N TYR A 192 -1.45 -10.16 -20.87
CA TYR A 192 -2.92 -10.05 -20.96
C TYR A 192 -3.56 -11.29 -21.58
N GLN A 193 -2.91 -11.90 -22.57
CA GLN A 193 -3.36 -13.17 -23.14
C GLN A 193 -3.36 -14.28 -22.09
N MET A 194 -2.34 -14.36 -21.24
CA MET A 194 -2.27 -15.29 -20.11
C MET A 194 -3.36 -15.00 -19.07
N LEU A 195 -3.57 -13.74 -18.70
CA LEU A 195 -4.64 -13.35 -17.77
C LEU A 195 -6.01 -13.82 -18.28
N ILE A 196 -6.31 -13.53 -19.55
CA ILE A 196 -7.58 -13.87 -20.18
C ILE A 196 -7.75 -15.38 -20.30
N SER A 197 -6.71 -16.14 -20.69
CA SER A 197 -6.84 -17.59 -20.85
C SER A 197 -7.13 -18.31 -19.53
N HIS A 198 -6.63 -17.80 -18.42
CA HIS A 198 -6.86 -18.38 -17.09
C HIS A 198 -8.18 -17.94 -16.46
N ILE A 199 -8.61 -16.69 -16.69
CA ILE A 199 -9.86 -16.17 -16.11
C ILE A 199 -11.08 -16.56 -16.94
N SER A 200 -10.96 -16.67 -18.26
CA SER A 200 -12.09 -16.96 -19.16
C SER A 200 -12.88 -18.23 -18.79
N PRO A 201 -12.27 -19.34 -18.34
CA PRO A 201 -13.00 -20.52 -17.88
C PRO A 201 -13.89 -20.31 -16.64
N LEU A 202 -13.68 -19.22 -15.88
CA LEU A 202 -14.44 -18.95 -14.66
C LEU A 202 -15.83 -18.38 -14.93
N PHE A 203 -16.10 -17.90 -16.15
CA PHE A 203 -17.42 -17.40 -16.53
C PHE A 203 -18.41 -18.57 -16.64
N LYS A 204 -19.46 -18.52 -15.83
CA LYS A 204 -20.60 -19.45 -15.92
C LYS A 204 -21.77 -18.74 -16.62
N GLY A 205 -21.98 -19.04 -17.90
CA GLY A 205 -23.09 -18.47 -18.68
C GLY A 205 -22.79 -17.05 -19.20
N GLU A 206 -23.83 -16.21 -19.24
CA GLU A 206 -23.76 -14.87 -19.86
C GLU A 206 -23.43 -13.73 -18.87
N ILE A 207 -23.50 -14.01 -17.57
CA ILE A 207 -23.25 -13.07 -16.47
C ILE A 207 -21.80 -12.60 -16.48
N ILE A 208 -21.56 -11.28 -16.48
CA ILE A 208 -20.20 -10.71 -16.44
C ILE A 208 -19.71 -10.61 -15.00
N VAL A 209 -19.47 -11.74 -14.35
CA VAL A 209 -18.82 -11.75 -13.05
C VAL A 209 -17.95 -12.99 -12.92
N PHE A 210 -16.79 -12.84 -12.30
CA PHE A 210 -15.95 -13.95 -11.86
C PHE A 210 -15.42 -13.66 -10.44
N PRO A 211 -15.17 -14.69 -9.61
CA PRO A 211 -14.67 -14.49 -8.26
C PRO A 211 -13.30 -13.79 -8.25
N ILE A 212 -12.93 -13.14 -7.14
CA ILE A 212 -11.59 -12.54 -7.00
C ILE A 212 -10.52 -13.60 -7.30
N HIS A 213 -9.57 -13.26 -8.17
CA HIS A 213 -8.56 -14.18 -8.67
C HIS A 213 -7.15 -13.63 -8.39
N PRO A 214 -6.15 -14.45 -7.99
CA PRO A 214 -4.80 -13.98 -7.70
C PRO A 214 -4.12 -13.21 -8.85
N LEU A 215 -4.50 -13.52 -10.09
CA LEU A 215 -4.01 -12.82 -11.28
C LEU A 215 -4.51 -11.37 -11.39
N GLN A 216 -5.55 -10.98 -10.64
CA GLN A 216 -5.99 -9.59 -10.55
C GLN A 216 -4.86 -8.70 -10.02
N ASN A 217 -4.13 -9.13 -9.00
CA ASN A 217 -3.02 -8.34 -8.46
C ASN A 217 -1.87 -8.15 -9.48
N ILE A 218 -1.67 -9.10 -10.40
CA ILE A 218 -0.70 -8.96 -11.50
C ILE A 218 -1.20 -7.91 -12.49
N PHE A 219 -2.48 -7.91 -12.82
CA PHE A 219 -3.10 -6.89 -13.66
C PHE A 219 -2.97 -5.50 -13.01
N ASP A 220 -3.36 -5.37 -11.74
CA ASP A 220 -3.30 -4.12 -10.97
C ASP A 220 -1.85 -3.60 -10.90
N SER A 221 -0.89 -4.50 -10.64
CA SER A 221 0.55 -4.18 -10.63
C SER A 221 1.10 -3.78 -12.00
N ALA A 222 0.49 -4.22 -13.10
CA ALA A 222 0.90 -3.85 -14.45
C ALA A 222 0.34 -2.47 -14.81
N ILE A 223 -0.97 -2.26 -14.62
CA ILE A 223 -1.64 -1.02 -15.05
C ILE A 223 -1.31 0.18 -14.16
N SER A 224 -0.85 -0.05 -12.92
CA SER A 224 -0.37 0.99 -12.00
C SER A 224 1.05 1.50 -12.31
N GLN A 225 1.76 0.92 -13.27
CA GLN A 225 3.10 1.39 -13.63
C GLN A 225 3.03 2.59 -14.57
N SER A 226 3.89 3.59 -14.33
CA SER A 226 4.01 4.78 -15.18
C SER A 226 4.45 4.49 -16.62
N THR A 227 4.99 3.30 -16.88
CA THR A 227 5.41 2.84 -18.20
C THR A 227 4.28 2.17 -18.99
N PHE A 228 3.13 1.86 -18.37
CA PHE A 228 1.98 1.28 -19.05
C PHE A 228 1.34 2.28 -20.03
N TYR A 229 0.98 1.83 -21.24
CA TYR A 229 0.48 2.70 -22.30
C TYR A 229 -0.70 3.58 -21.89
N PHE A 230 -1.63 3.07 -21.08
CA PHE A 230 -2.84 3.78 -20.67
C PHE A 230 -2.76 4.36 -19.24
N TYR A 231 -1.57 4.37 -18.64
CA TYR A 231 -1.38 4.82 -17.25
C TYR A 231 -1.95 6.21 -17.01
N ASN A 232 -1.58 7.20 -17.83
CA ASN A 232 -1.99 8.59 -17.64
C ASN A 232 -3.51 8.78 -17.76
N GLU A 233 -4.16 8.02 -18.64
CA GLU A 233 -5.62 8.06 -18.82
C GLU A 233 -6.33 7.49 -17.59
N ILE A 234 -5.88 6.33 -17.10
CA ILE A 234 -6.42 5.72 -15.88
C ILE A 234 -6.21 6.65 -14.68
N GLN A 235 -5.04 7.28 -14.55
CA GLN A 235 -4.78 8.26 -13.48
C GLN A 235 -5.65 9.52 -13.61
N SER A 236 -5.92 10.00 -14.84
CA SER A 236 -6.85 11.12 -15.04
C SER A 236 -8.26 10.76 -14.63
N LEU A 237 -8.74 9.59 -15.05
CA LEU A 237 -10.05 9.05 -14.67
C LEU A 237 -10.20 8.99 -13.14
N ILE A 238 -9.21 8.45 -12.44
CA ILE A 238 -9.20 8.38 -10.96
C ILE A 238 -9.27 9.77 -10.33
N ARG A 239 -8.46 10.72 -10.81
CA ARG A 239 -8.43 12.10 -10.26
C ARG A 239 -9.73 12.86 -10.51
N GLU A 240 -10.36 12.63 -11.66
CA GLU A 240 -11.56 13.35 -12.10
C GLU A 240 -12.87 12.72 -11.61
N PHE A 241 -12.82 11.60 -10.88
CA PHE A 241 -13.99 10.86 -10.40
C PHE A 241 -15.07 11.74 -9.75
N LYS A 242 -14.67 12.72 -8.92
CA LYS A 242 -15.62 13.59 -8.20
C LYS A 242 -16.32 14.61 -9.10
N THR A 243 -15.69 15.00 -10.20
CA THR A 243 -16.20 16.02 -11.13
C THR A 243 -16.92 15.41 -12.32
N MET A 244 -16.67 14.14 -12.60
CA MET A 244 -17.19 13.41 -13.74
C MET A 244 -18.61 12.86 -13.47
N SER A 245 -19.49 12.93 -14.46
CA SER A 245 -20.80 12.27 -14.32
C SER A 245 -20.63 10.74 -14.30
N PRO A 246 -21.39 9.99 -13.49
CA PRO A 246 -21.26 8.53 -13.38
C PRO A 246 -21.35 7.78 -14.72
N ILE A 247 -22.24 8.20 -15.61
CA ILE A 247 -22.41 7.59 -16.95
C ILE A 247 -21.14 7.80 -17.79
N TYR A 248 -20.63 9.02 -17.82
CA TYR A 248 -19.41 9.34 -18.57
C TYR A 248 -18.21 8.58 -18.00
N PHE A 249 -18.10 8.49 -16.67
CA PHE A 249 -17.06 7.72 -15.99
C PHE A 249 -17.05 6.23 -16.40
N MET A 250 -18.23 5.60 -16.45
CA MET A 250 -18.35 4.20 -16.87
C MET A 250 -18.05 4.01 -18.37
N ASN A 251 -18.40 4.98 -19.22
CA ASN A 251 -18.06 4.95 -20.63
C ASN A 251 -16.54 5.08 -20.86
N GLU A 252 -15.86 5.98 -20.15
CA GLU A 252 -14.40 6.12 -20.21
C GLU A 252 -13.68 4.83 -19.80
N ILE A 253 -14.15 4.14 -18.74
CA ILE A 253 -13.63 2.81 -18.38
C ILE A 253 -13.75 1.84 -19.55
N LEU A 254 -14.91 1.80 -20.23
CA LEU A 254 -15.14 0.91 -21.36
C LEU A 254 -14.26 1.24 -22.56
N GLU A 255 -14.09 2.52 -22.88
CA GLU A 255 -13.23 2.98 -23.97
C GLU A 255 -11.77 2.60 -23.73
N ILE A 256 -11.28 2.75 -22.49
CA ILE A 256 -9.95 2.25 -22.10
C ILE A 256 -9.89 0.72 -22.29
N CYS A 257 -10.92 -0.02 -21.88
CA CYS A 257 -10.94 -1.49 -22.05
C CYS A 257 -10.90 -1.93 -23.52
N ASP A 258 -11.65 -1.27 -24.39
CA ASP A 258 -11.66 -1.56 -25.82
C ASP A 258 -10.31 -1.25 -26.48
N ARG A 259 -9.65 -0.16 -26.07
CA ARG A 259 -8.30 0.16 -26.53
C ARG A 259 -7.26 -0.84 -26.02
N ILE A 260 -7.32 -1.26 -24.76
CA ILE A 260 -6.46 -2.34 -24.22
C ILE A 260 -6.64 -3.62 -25.04
N LYS A 261 -7.89 -4.04 -25.27
CA LYS A 261 -8.21 -5.23 -26.07
C LYS A 261 -7.63 -5.13 -27.49
N THR A 262 -7.72 -3.95 -28.10
CA THR A 262 -7.24 -3.69 -29.46
C THR A 262 -5.72 -3.70 -29.53
N ILE A 263 -5.03 -2.93 -28.67
CA ILE A 263 -3.56 -2.81 -28.66
C ILE A 263 -2.89 -4.16 -28.37
N PHE A 264 -3.43 -4.96 -27.46
CA PHE A 264 -2.87 -6.28 -27.12
C PHE A 264 -3.44 -7.44 -27.94
N GLU A 265 -4.25 -7.15 -28.97
CA GLU A 265 -4.85 -8.12 -29.90
C GLU A 265 -5.57 -9.28 -29.20
N LEU A 266 -6.44 -8.97 -28.24
CA LEU A 266 -7.04 -9.98 -27.35
C LEU A 266 -8.29 -10.62 -27.98
N LYS A 267 -8.07 -11.73 -28.69
CA LYS A 267 -9.08 -12.40 -29.55
C LYS A 267 -10.14 -13.22 -28.82
N ALA A 268 -9.98 -13.53 -27.53
CA ALA A 268 -10.97 -14.35 -26.83
C ALA A 268 -12.33 -13.64 -26.70
N LYS A 269 -13.43 -14.41 -26.77
CA LYS A 269 -14.79 -13.88 -26.72
C LYS A 269 -15.06 -13.01 -25.47
N ASN A 270 -14.50 -13.41 -24.33
CA ASN A 270 -14.72 -12.75 -23.04
C ASN A 270 -13.62 -11.72 -22.70
N SER A 271 -12.66 -11.43 -23.58
CA SER A 271 -11.54 -10.53 -23.29
C SER A 271 -12.00 -9.17 -22.76
N LEU A 272 -12.98 -8.54 -23.44
CA LEU A 272 -13.48 -7.23 -23.04
C LEU A 272 -14.11 -7.27 -21.64
N LYS A 273 -14.94 -8.28 -21.38
CA LYS A 273 -15.61 -8.51 -20.11
C LYS A 273 -14.60 -8.71 -18.97
N ILE A 274 -13.53 -9.47 -19.22
CA ILE A 274 -12.46 -9.71 -18.24
C ILE A 274 -11.72 -8.43 -17.91
N ILE A 275 -11.24 -7.71 -18.93
CA ILE A 275 -10.50 -6.45 -18.74
C ILE A 275 -11.39 -5.45 -18.02
N PHE A 276 -12.67 -5.37 -18.42
CA PHE A 276 -13.63 -4.48 -17.80
C PHE A 276 -13.80 -4.75 -16.31
N ILE A 277 -14.03 -6.00 -15.88
CA ILE A 277 -14.14 -6.31 -14.44
C ILE A 277 -12.83 -5.95 -13.71
N LEU A 278 -11.67 -6.34 -14.26
CA LEU A 278 -10.38 -6.09 -13.62
C LEU A 278 -10.11 -4.59 -13.47
N LEU A 279 -10.30 -3.80 -14.54
CA LEU A 279 -10.11 -2.36 -14.52
C LEU A 279 -11.13 -1.67 -13.62
N ASN A 280 -12.40 -2.13 -13.64
CA ASN A 280 -13.44 -1.60 -12.78
C ASN A 280 -13.08 -1.77 -11.30
N ARG A 281 -12.69 -2.98 -10.88
CA ARG A 281 -12.22 -3.25 -9.51
C ARG A 281 -11.04 -2.36 -9.15
N TYR A 282 -9.99 -2.33 -9.97
CA TYR A 282 -8.82 -1.48 -9.72
C TYR A 282 -9.19 -0.01 -9.54
N VAL A 283 -9.95 0.56 -10.48
CA VAL A 283 -10.33 1.98 -10.43
C VAL A 283 -11.16 2.28 -9.18
N PHE A 284 -12.16 1.45 -8.87
CA PHE A 284 -13.02 1.62 -7.69
C PHE A 284 -12.27 1.41 -6.37
N ASP A 285 -11.28 0.52 -6.32
CA ASP A 285 -10.35 0.38 -5.20
C ASP A 285 -9.59 1.69 -4.96
N GLN A 286 -9.06 2.32 -6.02
CA GLN A 286 -8.28 3.55 -5.90
C GLN A 286 -9.10 4.77 -5.45
N ILE A 287 -10.39 4.83 -5.77
CA ILE A 287 -11.25 5.96 -5.42
C ILE A 287 -12.07 5.74 -4.14
N TYR A 288 -12.02 4.55 -3.53
CA TYR A 288 -12.86 4.15 -2.39
C TYR A 288 -12.86 5.18 -1.25
N GLU A 289 -11.68 5.62 -0.80
CA GLU A 289 -11.54 6.62 0.27
C GLU A 289 -12.17 7.97 -0.08
N SER A 290 -12.22 8.29 -1.37
CA SER A 290 -12.73 9.56 -1.87
C SER A 290 -14.20 9.49 -2.31
N ASN A 291 -14.81 8.30 -2.29
CA ASN A 291 -16.11 8.05 -2.88
C ASN A 291 -17.25 8.48 -1.93
N PRO A 292 -18.06 9.50 -2.30
CA PRO A 292 -19.05 10.07 -1.40
C PRO A 292 -20.19 9.11 -1.03
N TYR A 293 -20.41 8.03 -1.80
CA TYR A 293 -21.47 7.06 -1.48
C TYR A 293 -21.16 6.22 -0.24
N PHE A 294 -19.89 6.01 0.10
CA PHE A 294 -19.48 5.19 1.25
C PHE A 294 -19.26 5.98 2.54
N HIS A 295 -19.15 7.30 2.44
CA HIS A 295 -18.86 8.18 3.59
C HIS A 295 -20.03 9.08 3.98
N LYS A 296 -21.20 8.88 3.36
CA LYS A 296 -22.40 9.67 3.62
C LYS A 296 -23.23 9.04 4.73
N ASP A 297 -23.69 9.85 5.66
CA ASP A 297 -24.65 9.44 6.68
C ASP A 297 -25.84 8.72 6.04
N SER A 298 -26.04 7.47 6.44
CA SER A 298 -27.15 6.66 5.96
C SER A 298 -28.43 7.01 6.71
N MET A 299 -29.53 7.09 5.97
CA MET A 299 -30.85 7.15 6.59
C MET A 299 -31.05 5.88 7.43
N ASN A 300 -31.38 6.02 8.72
CA ASN A 300 -31.69 4.90 9.61
C ASN A 300 -33.02 4.24 9.20
N TRP A 301 -32.97 3.40 8.16
CA TRP A 301 -34.09 2.61 7.67
C TRP A 301 -34.25 1.30 8.45
N MET A 302 -33.22 0.89 9.22
CA MET A 302 -33.26 -0.29 10.09
C MET A 302 -34.43 -0.27 11.07
N PHE A 303 -34.84 0.92 11.51
CA PHE A 303 -36.04 1.10 12.32
C PHE A 303 -37.30 0.45 11.71
N LEU A 304 -37.44 0.49 10.37
CA LEU A 304 -38.59 -0.10 9.66
C LEU A 304 -38.57 -1.64 9.70
N GLN A 305 -37.39 -2.25 9.60
CA GLN A 305 -37.25 -3.71 9.63
C GLN A 305 -37.90 -4.33 10.87
N TYR A 306 -37.86 -3.61 11.99
CA TYR A 306 -38.47 -4.05 13.25
C TYR A 306 -39.98 -3.87 13.33
N ARG A 307 -40.63 -3.16 12.38
CA ARG A 307 -42.06 -2.83 12.41
C ARG A 307 -42.85 -3.37 11.22
N THR A 308 -42.18 -3.75 10.14
CA THR A 308 -42.85 -4.34 8.98
C THR A 308 -43.20 -5.79 9.25
N THR A 309 -44.46 -6.15 8.93
CA THR A 309 -44.98 -7.51 9.00
C THR A 309 -45.24 -8.04 7.60
N PHE A 310 -45.41 -9.35 7.46
CA PHE A 310 -45.79 -9.96 6.17
C PHE A 310 -47.11 -9.39 5.61
N GLN A 311 -48.05 -9.01 6.48
CA GLN A 311 -49.31 -8.35 6.10
C GLN A 311 -49.06 -7.03 5.36
N LYS A 312 -48.13 -6.21 5.84
CA LYS A 312 -47.83 -4.89 5.22
C LYS A 312 -47.16 -5.03 3.85
N LEU A 313 -46.50 -6.16 3.61
CA LEU A 313 -45.86 -6.47 2.34
C LEU A 313 -46.80 -7.13 1.32
N ASP A 314 -48.01 -7.51 1.74
CA ASP A 314 -48.99 -8.22 0.91
C ASP A 314 -48.37 -9.43 0.18
N VAL A 315 -47.54 -10.20 0.90
CA VAL A 315 -46.88 -11.36 0.31
C VAL A 315 -47.72 -12.62 0.42
N ASN A 316 -47.64 -13.49 -0.59
CA ASN A 316 -48.23 -14.82 -0.51
C ASN A 316 -47.39 -15.72 0.42
N LEU A 317 -47.96 -16.07 1.58
CA LEU A 317 -47.30 -16.92 2.59
C LEU A 317 -46.97 -18.34 2.11
N GLN A 318 -47.47 -18.78 0.95
CA GLN A 318 -47.08 -20.06 0.35
C GLN A 318 -45.58 -20.11 -0.02
N PHE A 319 -44.94 -18.96 -0.22
CA PHE A 319 -43.51 -18.88 -0.55
C PHE A 319 -42.58 -18.90 0.67
N PHE A 320 -43.11 -18.99 1.88
CA PHE A 320 -42.36 -18.85 3.13
C PHE A 320 -42.60 -20.06 4.05
N PRO A 321 -41.86 -20.21 5.17
CA PRO A 321 -42.08 -21.29 6.13
C PRO A 321 -43.54 -21.50 6.56
N SER A 322 -43.89 -22.75 6.86
CA SER A 322 -45.28 -23.17 7.13
C SER A 322 -45.85 -22.66 8.45
N ASN A 323 -45.00 -22.39 9.43
CA ASN A 323 -45.37 -21.89 10.75
C ASN A 323 -45.61 -20.37 10.79
N LEU A 324 -45.60 -19.69 9.63
CA LEU A 324 -45.73 -18.24 9.58
C LEU A 324 -47.17 -17.75 9.51
N THR A 325 -47.44 -16.64 10.20
CA THR A 325 -48.69 -15.87 10.11
C THR A 325 -48.40 -14.48 9.52
N ILE A 326 -49.44 -13.82 9.01
CA ILE A 326 -49.33 -12.47 8.41
C ILE A 326 -48.78 -11.41 9.38
N HIS A 327 -48.88 -11.63 10.70
CA HIS A 327 -48.41 -10.71 11.72
C HIS A 327 -46.94 -10.89 12.10
N HIS A 328 -46.30 -11.98 11.64
CA HIS A 328 -44.88 -12.17 11.87
C HIS A 328 -44.04 -11.13 11.11
N LYS A 329 -42.85 -10.88 11.63
CA LYS A 329 -41.89 -9.91 11.09
C LYS A 329 -40.83 -10.64 10.27
N PRO A 330 -40.65 -10.30 8.97
CA PRO A 330 -39.67 -10.94 8.09
C PRO A 330 -38.29 -11.14 8.73
N ARG A 331 -37.72 -10.07 9.29
CA ARG A 331 -36.40 -10.08 9.94
C ARG A 331 -36.25 -11.14 11.01
N ARG A 332 -37.27 -11.32 11.87
CA ARG A 332 -37.21 -12.28 12.98
C ARG A 332 -37.41 -13.71 12.52
N THR A 333 -37.99 -13.92 11.35
CA THR A 333 -38.41 -15.25 10.90
C THR A 333 -37.51 -15.82 9.82
N LEU A 334 -37.01 -14.98 8.91
CA LEU A 334 -36.23 -15.43 7.76
C LEU A 334 -34.73 -15.49 8.03
N ARG A 335 -34.23 -14.74 9.02
CA ARG A 335 -32.80 -14.75 9.35
C ARG A 335 -32.32 -16.09 9.87
N ASP A 336 -33.16 -16.75 10.67
CA ASP A 336 -32.91 -18.09 11.22
C ASP A 336 -33.47 -19.21 10.31
N ASP A 337 -34.02 -18.85 9.15
CA ASP A 337 -34.59 -19.81 8.21
C ASP A 337 -33.49 -20.48 7.37
N PRO A 338 -33.41 -21.83 7.29
CA PRO A 338 -32.33 -22.53 6.59
C PRO A 338 -32.21 -22.23 5.09
N TYR A 339 -33.30 -21.76 4.45
CA TYR A 339 -33.34 -21.53 3.01
C TYR A 339 -33.19 -20.04 2.67
N TYR A 340 -33.84 -19.16 3.43
CA TYR A 340 -33.73 -17.72 3.23
C TYR A 340 -32.46 -17.10 3.85
N SER A 341 -31.82 -17.75 4.83
CA SER A 341 -30.58 -17.24 5.43
C SER A 341 -29.46 -17.05 4.40
N GLU A 342 -29.33 -17.97 3.42
CA GLU A 342 -28.35 -17.84 2.34
C GLU A 342 -28.60 -16.57 1.51
N ALA A 343 -29.85 -16.32 1.12
CA ALA A 343 -30.22 -15.13 0.36
C ALA A 343 -29.94 -13.84 1.14
N ILE A 344 -30.16 -13.85 2.46
CA ILE A 344 -29.89 -12.72 3.34
C ILE A 344 -28.38 -12.47 3.42
N SER A 345 -27.58 -13.50 3.71
CA SER A 345 -26.12 -13.39 3.79
C SER A 345 -25.50 -12.88 2.49
N LEU A 346 -25.94 -13.40 1.34
CA LEU A 346 -25.49 -12.94 0.02
C LEU A 346 -25.86 -11.48 -0.25
N LEU A 347 -26.97 -10.99 0.31
CA LEU A 347 -27.34 -9.58 0.17
C LEU A 347 -26.46 -8.69 1.06
N GLU A 348 -26.19 -9.13 2.28
CA GLU A 348 -25.31 -8.44 3.23
C GLU A 348 -23.86 -8.36 2.71
N GLU A 349 -23.40 -9.37 1.96
CA GLU A 349 -22.10 -9.35 1.27
C GLU A 349 -21.93 -8.14 0.33
N SER A 350 -23.03 -7.57 -0.20
CA SER A 350 -22.95 -6.37 -1.06
C SER A 350 -22.27 -5.18 -0.37
N GLN A 351 -22.30 -5.12 0.96
CA GLN A 351 -21.64 -4.07 1.74
C GLN A 351 -20.11 -4.20 1.80
N LEU A 352 -19.59 -5.38 1.49
CA LEU A 352 -18.16 -5.70 1.53
C LEU A 352 -17.46 -5.39 0.20
N HIS A 353 -18.23 -4.96 -0.81
CA HIS A 353 -17.74 -4.59 -2.12
C HIS A 353 -17.64 -3.06 -2.23
N ASN A 354 -16.77 -2.58 -3.11
CA ASN A 354 -16.54 -1.15 -3.35
C ASN A 354 -16.77 -0.73 -4.81
N ASN A 355 -17.15 -1.68 -5.66
CA ASN A 355 -17.43 -1.47 -7.07
C ASN A 355 -18.86 -1.95 -7.41
N PRO A 356 -19.53 -1.32 -8.38
CA PRO A 356 -20.93 -1.59 -8.68
C PRO A 356 -21.18 -2.99 -9.25
N VAL A 357 -20.19 -3.59 -9.93
CA VAL A 357 -20.34 -4.91 -10.57
C VAL A 357 -20.46 -6.01 -9.53
N ASP A 358 -19.54 -6.05 -8.56
CA ASP A 358 -19.53 -7.06 -7.50
C ASP A 358 -20.71 -6.87 -6.54
N MET A 359 -21.10 -5.63 -6.25
CA MET A 359 -22.33 -5.34 -5.49
C MET A 359 -23.58 -5.91 -6.18
N LEU A 360 -23.71 -5.69 -7.49
CA LEU A 360 -24.85 -6.20 -8.26
C LEU A 360 -24.81 -7.73 -8.39
N ASP A 361 -23.63 -8.34 -8.42
CA ASP A 361 -23.50 -9.80 -8.38
C ASP A 361 -24.03 -10.37 -7.06
N ALA A 362 -23.64 -9.78 -5.93
CA ALA A 362 -24.15 -10.15 -4.60
C ALA A 362 -25.68 -10.04 -4.54
N ILE A 363 -26.23 -8.92 -5.03
CA ILE A 363 -27.68 -8.69 -5.15
C ILE A 363 -28.35 -9.74 -6.04
N ASN A 364 -27.79 -10.03 -7.22
CA ASN A 364 -28.33 -11.03 -8.14
C ASN A 364 -28.28 -12.44 -7.55
N LYS A 365 -27.19 -12.82 -6.88
CA LYS A 365 -27.07 -14.11 -6.16
C LYS A 365 -28.10 -14.21 -5.05
N SER A 366 -28.31 -13.14 -4.28
CA SER A 366 -29.35 -13.06 -3.25
C SER A 366 -30.74 -13.28 -3.84
N MET A 367 -31.09 -12.57 -4.93
CA MET A 367 -32.37 -12.77 -5.63
C MET A 367 -32.56 -14.21 -6.07
N ASN A 368 -31.54 -14.82 -6.67
CA ASN A 368 -31.60 -16.20 -7.13
C ASN A 368 -31.76 -17.21 -5.98
N SER A 369 -31.07 -17.00 -4.85
CA SER A 369 -31.23 -17.83 -3.65
C SER A 369 -32.63 -17.65 -3.03
N ALA A 370 -33.14 -16.42 -2.95
CA ALA A 370 -34.50 -16.14 -2.48
C ALA A 370 -35.57 -16.86 -3.32
N LEU A 371 -35.41 -16.86 -4.64
CA LEU A 371 -36.30 -17.59 -5.55
C LEU A 371 -36.21 -19.11 -5.37
N LYS A 372 -35.02 -19.65 -5.08
CA LYS A 372 -34.87 -21.08 -4.74
C LYS A 372 -35.56 -21.43 -3.42
N ALA A 373 -35.43 -20.59 -2.40
CA ALA A 373 -36.12 -20.76 -1.12
C ALA A 373 -37.65 -20.72 -1.30
N ALA A 374 -38.15 -19.75 -2.06
CA ALA A 374 -39.58 -19.64 -2.38
C ALA A 374 -40.11 -20.86 -3.14
N LYS A 375 -39.33 -21.39 -4.10
CA LYS A 375 -39.62 -22.65 -4.82
C LYS A 375 -39.72 -23.84 -3.88
N TYR A 376 -38.79 -23.95 -2.95
CA TYR A 376 -38.78 -25.02 -1.96
C TYR A 376 -40.05 -24.98 -1.09
N TYR A 377 -40.39 -23.83 -0.52
CA TYR A 377 -41.57 -23.74 0.35
C TYR A 377 -42.89 -23.92 -0.39
N TYR A 378 -42.99 -23.43 -1.62
CA TYR A 378 -44.18 -23.62 -2.44
C TYR A 378 -44.41 -25.10 -2.79
N SER A 379 -43.34 -25.84 -3.12
CA SER A 379 -43.44 -27.26 -3.46
C SER A 379 -43.84 -28.10 -2.25
N GLN A 380 -43.29 -27.80 -1.07
CA GLN A 380 -43.64 -28.45 0.20
C GLN A 380 -45.11 -28.26 0.58
N LYS A 381 -45.69 -27.09 0.32
CA LYS A 381 -47.07 -26.77 0.74
C LYS A 381 -48.13 -27.19 -0.26
N SER A 382 -47.87 -27.06 -1.57
CA SER A 382 -48.93 -27.17 -2.55
C SER A 382 -49.12 -28.58 -3.13
N ASN A 383 -48.14 -29.49 -3.02
CA ASN A 383 -48.13 -30.77 -3.76
C ASN A 383 -48.42 -30.61 -5.27
N LYS A 384 -48.30 -29.39 -5.84
CA LYS A 384 -48.63 -29.08 -7.24
C LYS A 384 -47.39 -29.06 -8.11
N ASP A 385 -47.60 -29.40 -9.38
CA ASP A 385 -46.57 -29.45 -10.42
C ASP A 385 -45.96 -28.07 -10.71
N ILE A 386 -44.76 -28.09 -11.30
CA ILE A 386 -43.94 -26.93 -11.68
C ILE A 386 -44.72 -25.90 -12.51
N GLU A 387 -45.66 -26.33 -13.35
CA GLU A 387 -46.50 -25.43 -14.15
C GLU A 387 -47.44 -24.55 -13.31
N SER A 388 -47.95 -25.08 -12.19
CA SER A 388 -48.76 -24.30 -11.24
C SER A 388 -47.93 -23.22 -10.57
N MET A 389 -46.63 -23.48 -10.37
CA MET A 389 -45.72 -22.50 -9.79
C MET A 389 -45.46 -21.32 -10.72
N ALA A 390 -45.26 -21.57 -12.01
CA ALA A 390 -45.01 -20.51 -12.99
C ALA A 390 -46.17 -19.49 -13.08
N ARG A 391 -47.41 -19.93 -12.84
CA ARG A 391 -48.60 -19.05 -12.83
C ARG A 391 -48.65 -18.12 -11.62
N ILE A 392 -48.07 -18.53 -10.49
CA ILE A 392 -48.13 -17.77 -9.23
C ILE A 392 -46.86 -16.95 -9.03
N MET A 393 -45.70 -17.42 -9.51
CA MET A 393 -44.42 -16.69 -9.46
C MET A 393 -44.35 -15.59 -10.53
N THR A 394 -45.24 -14.61 -10.40
CA THR A 394 -45.26 -13.39 -11.22
C THR A 394 -44.11 -12.45 -10.85
N GLN A 395 -43.82 -11.46 -11.69
CA GLN A 395 -42.83 -10.42 -11.37
C GLN A 395 -43.16 -9.68 -10.06
N ASP A 396 -44.45 -9.42 -9.79
CA ASP A 396 -44.90 -8.86 -8.50
C ASP A 396 -44.53 -9.76 -7.32
N SER A 397 -44.73 -11.08 -7.47
CA SER A 397 -44.34 -12.05 -6.43
C SER A 397 -42.84 -12.05 -6.18
N ILE A 398 -42.02 -11.98 -7.24
CA ILE A 398 -40.56 -11.89 -7.14
C ILE A 398 -40.15 -10.64 -6.37
N ILE A 399 -40.73 -9.48 -6.73
CA ILE A 399 -40.49 -8.20 -6.08
C ILE A 399 -40.86 -8.27 -4.58
N LYS A 400 -42.02 -8.85 -4.25
CA LYS A 400 -42.48 -9.02 -2.86
C LYS A 400 -41.60 -9.97 -2.05
N ILE A 401 -41.18 -11.10 -2.63
CA ILE A 401 -40.24 -12.03 -2.00
C ILE A 401 -38.92 -11.32 -1.72
N PHE A 402 -38.37 -10.61 -2.71
CA PHE A 402 -37.08 -9.94 -2.54
C PHE A 402 -37.14 -8.76 -1.57
N LYS A 403 -38.22 -7.97 -1.54
CA LYS A 403 -38.49 -6.98 -0.48
C LYS A 403 -38.46 -7.58 0.92
N THR A 404 -38.95 -8.80 1.07
CA THR A 404 -38.95 -9.52 2.34
C THR A 404 -37.53 -9.91 2.77
N VAL A 405 -36.67 -10.31 1.82
CA VAL A 405 -35.24 -10.55 2.05
C VAL A 405 -34.52 -9.25 2.41
N LEU A 406 -34.75 -8.17 1.67
CA LEU A 406 -34.21 -6.83 1.97
C LEU A 406 -34.50 -6.41 3.41
N LEU A 407 -35.75 -6.56 3.86
CA LEU A 407 -36.13 -6.23 5.24
C LEU A 407 -35.51 -7.12 6.31
N SER A 408 -35.01 -8.29 5.91
CA SER A 408 -34.38 -9.25 6.82
C SER A 408 -32.86 -9.10 6.87
N ALA A 409 -32.27 -8.33 5.95
CA ALA A 409 -30.84 -8.08 5.85
C ALA A 409 -30.40 -6.86 6.68
N ASP A 410 -29.22 -6.96 7.30
CA ASP A 410 -28.58 -5.93 8.11
C ASP A 410 -27.74 -4.98 7.26
N ILE A 411 -28.37 -4.16 6.43
CA ILE A 411 -27.66 -3.27 5.49
C ILE A 411 -27.93 -1.80 5.82
N PRO A 412 -27.27 -1.17 6.82
CA PRO A 412 -27.51 0.22 7.19
C PRO A 412 -27.51 1.20 6.00
N GLU A 413 -26.62 0.99 5.04
CA GLU A 413 -26.36 1.87 3.90
C GLU A 413 -27.15 1.51 2.63
N LEU A 414 -28.28 0.82 2.77
CA LEU A 414 -29.08 0.32 1.64
C LEU A 414 -29.38 1.40 0.57
N GLN A 415 -29.70 2.63 1.00
CA GLN A 415 -29.95 3.73 0.08
C GLN A 415 -28.69 4.13 -0.69
N ASN A 416 -27.54 4.19 -0.02
CA ASN A 416 -26.28 4.55 -0.66
C ASN A 416 -25.86 3.48 -1.67
N ILE A 417 -26.03 2.20 -1.33
CA ILE A 417 -25.78 1.08 -2.25
C ILE A 417 -26.69 1.18 -3.47
N ARG A 418 -27.99 1.42 -3.27
CA ARG A 418 -28.95 1.65 -4.36
C ARG A 418 -28.49 2.77 -5.29
N ASP A 419 -28.20 3.94 -4.72
CA ASP A 419 -27.84 5.13 -5.51
C ASP A 419 -26.51 4.91 -6.24
N PHE A 420 -25.55 4.24 -5.59
CA PHE A 420 -24.27 3.92 -6.18
C PHE A 420 -24.40 2.93 -7.34
N THR A 421 -25.08 1.79 -7.14
CA THR A 421 -25.29 0.80 -8.19
C THR A 421 -26.22 1.31 -9.28
N SER A 422 -27.13 2.24 -9.01
CA SER A 422 -27.97 2.87 -10.05
C SER A 422 -27.18 3.83 -10.93
N ASN A 423 -26.25 4.58 -10.34
CA ASN A 423 -25.54 5.65 -11.03
C ASN A 423 -24.33 5.14 -11.82
N PHE A 424 -23.64 4.12 -11.31
CA PHE A 424 -22.47 3.52 -11.96
C PHE A 424 -22.77 2.18 -12.66
N ILE A 425 -24.03 1.95 -13.05
CA ILE A 425 -24.37 0.75 -13.82
C ILE A 425 -23.93 0.90 -15.27
N ILE A 426 -23.55 -0.23 -15.86
CA ILE A 426 -23.25 -0.30 -17.29
C ILE A 426 -24.51 -0.69 -18.05
N ASN A 427 -24.62 -0.27 -19.31
CA ASN A 427 -25.77 -0.65 -20.13
C ASN A 427 -25.94 -2.19 -20.21
N ASP A 428 -27.13 -2.60 -20.62
CA ASP A 428 -27.53 -3.99 -20.82
C ASP A 428 -26.64 -4.78 -21.80
N SER A 429 -25.88 -4.09 -22.67
CA SER A 429 -24.96 -4.70 -23.64
C SER A 429 -23.83 -5.50 -22.98
N LEU A 430 -23.53 -5.20 -21.72
CA LEU A 430 -22.55 -5.95 -20.93
C LEU A 430 -23.22 -7.17 -20.28
N SER A 431 -24.12 -6.99 -19.32
CA SER A 431 -24.82 -8.11 -18.66
C SER A 431 -26.27 -7.78 -18.45
N LYS A 432 -27.13 -8.50 -19.17
CA LYS A 432 -28.58 -8.41 -19.03
C LYS A 432 -29.04 -8.78 -17.63
N GLU A 433 -28.42 -9.78 -17.01
CA GLU A 433 -28.76 -10.26 -15.67
C GLU A 433 -28.48 -9.21 -14.60
N LEU A 434 -27.29 -8.61 -14.59
CA LEU A 434 -26.96 -7.56 -13.61
C LEU A 434 -27.83 -6.31 -13.83
N TYR A 435 -28.14 -5.98 -15.08
CA TYR A 435 -29.05 -4.89 -15.41
C TYR A 435 -30.48 -5.13 -14.87
N LEU A 436 -30.99 -6.36 -15.02
CA LEU A 436 -32.29 -6.76 -14.46
C LEU A 436 -32.26 -6.77 -12.92
N ALA A 437 -31.20 -7.28 -12.31
CA ALA A 437 -31.02 -7.27 -10.87
C ALA A 437 -31.03 -5.83 -10.32
N ASN A 438 -30.34 -4.89 -10.96
CA ASN A 438 -30.36 -3.50 -10.55
C ASN A 438 -31.77 -2.89 -10.64
N LYS A 439 -32.49 -3.12 -11.75
CA LYS A 439 -33.87 -2.63 -11.89
C LYS A 439 -34.80 -3.15 -10.79
N LEU A 440 -34.72 -4.44 -10.49
CA LEU A 440 -35.50 -5.05 -9.42
C LEU A 440 -35.10 -4.50 -8.05
N PHE A 441 -33.80 -4.31 -7.81
CA PHE A 441 -33.29 -3.74 -6.57
C PHE A 441 -33.77 -2.31 -6.35
N ILE A 442 -33.68 -1.44 -7.37
CA ILE A 442 -34.20 -0.07 -7.33
C ILE A 442 -35.70 -0.06 -7.06
N SER A 443 -36.48 -0.90 -7.78
CA SER A 443 -37.92 -1.00 -7.56
C SER A 443 -38.25 -1.43 -6.13
N CYS A 444 -37.59 -2.47 -5.62
CA CYS A 444 -37.85 -2.96 -4.27
C CYS A 444 -37.47 -1.95 -3.19
N THR A 445 -36.34 -1.25 -3.37
CA THR A 445 -35.88 -0.23 -2.41
C THR A 445 -36.75 1.02 -2.42
N ASN A 446 -37.19 1.51 -3.59
CA ASN A 446 -38.12 2.63 -3.69
C ASN A 446 -39.44 2.32 -2.96
N ASP A 447 -40.05 1.17 -3.26
CA ASP A 447 -41.29 0.75 -2.60
C ASP A 447 -41.12 0.65 -1.06
N LEU A 448 -39.95 0.22 -0.59
CA LEU A 448 -39.65 0.18 0.85
C LEU A 448 -39.50 1.58 1.44
N PHE A 449 -38.87 2.52 0.73
CA PHE A 449 -38.74 3.90 1.19
C PHE A 449 -40.09 4.64 1.21
N ASP A 450 -40.97 4.37 0.26
CA ASP A 450 -42.33 4.92 0.26
C ASP A 450 -43.11 4.45 1.50
N ILE A 451 -43.00 3.16 1.86
CA ILE A 451 -43.57 2.63 3.11
C ILE A 451 -43.00 3.35 4.34
N ILE A 452 -41.69 3.65 4.35
CA ILE A 452 -41.03 4.39 5.43
C ILE A 452 -41.60 5.81 5.55
N GLU A 453 -41.76 6.49 4.43
CA GLU A 453 -42.24 7.86 4.42
C GLU A 453 -43.68 7.95 4.96
N VAL A 454 -44.55 7.04 4.52
CA VAL A 454 -45.92 6.94 5.04
C VAL A 454 -45.94 6.66 6.55
N GLU A 455 -45.10 5.75 7.04
CA GLU A 455 -45.00 5.48 8.48
C GLU A 455 -44.49 6.66 9.30
N ARG A 456 -43.57 7.47 8.74
CA ARG A 456 -43.07 8.69 9.39
C ARG A 456 -44.16 9.75 9.47
N GLN A 457 -44.88 10.00 8.38
CA GLN A 457 -45.96 10.96 8.34
C GLN A 457 -47.08 10.61 9.33
N ASN A 458 -47.42 9.32 9.46
CA ASN A 458 -48.44 8.85 10.41
C ASN A 458 -48.06 8.97 11.89
N ARG A 459 -46.79 9.26 12.23
CA ARG A 459 -46.37 9.50 13.64
C ARG A 459 -46.34 10.96 14.03
N ASN A 460 -46.20 11.83 13.05
CA ASN A 460 -46.19 13.27 13.26
C ASN A 460 -47.62 13.85 13.28
N LYS A 461 -48.63 13.02 13.02
CA LYS A 461 -50.05 13.26 13.26
C LYS A 461 -50.46 12.55 14.54
#